data_AF-A0A959F3M7-F1
#
_entry.id   AF-A0A959F3M7-F1
#
_cell.length_a   1.000
_cell.length_b   1.000
_cell.length_c   1.000
_cell.angle_alpha   90.00
_cell.angle_beta   90.00
_cell.angle_gamma   90.00
#
_symmetry.space_group_name_H-M   'P 1'
#
loop_
_entity.id
_entity.type
_entity.pdbx_description
1 polymer ?
#
loop_
_entity_poly.entity_id
_entity_poly.type
_entity_poly.pdbx_seq_one_letter_code
_entity_poly.pdbx_strand_id
1 'polypeptide(L)'
;DPNFSSLGLVQAAVLGLTTAPYNSTADLEFIPNMDGFPNGRRLEDDVTLIELQAVSGVVLAAVGLWYDDYTAGDPNPVTTDLLDVLSYRTGVNRNDREFRDSFPYVAAPWRGTDVTMADQ
;
A
#
# COMPACT_ATOMS: atom_id res chain seq x y z
N ASP A 1 10.55 -10.94 0.04
CA ASP A 1 9.36 -11.81 0.13
C ASP A 1 8.54 -11.61 -1.15
N PRO A 2 8.17 -12.67 -1.89
CA PRO A 2 7.32 -12.56 -3.09
C PRO A 2 5.94 -11.92 -2.86
N ASN A 3 5.41 -11.94 -1.63
CA ASN A 3 4.10 -11.35 -1.30
C ASN A 3 4.20 -9.96 -0.66
N PHE A 4 5.40 -9.39 -0.60
CA PHE A 4 5.60 -8.06 -0.04
C PHE A 4 4.91 -6.98 -0.90
N SER A 5 4.27 -6.03 -0.25
CA SER A 5 3.73 -4.81 -0.88
C SER A 5 3.92 -3.62 0.05
N SER A 6 4.33 -2.47 -0.51
CA SER A 6 4.42 -1.20 0.22
C SER A 6 3.06 -0.60 0.57
N LEU A 7 1.96 -1.16 0.04
CA LEU A 7 0.59 -0.75 0.36
C LEU A 7 0.04 -1.39 1.65
N GLY A 8 0.84 -2.19 2.35
CA GLY A 8 0.51 -2.67 3.70
C GLY A 8 -0.86 -3.32 3.81
N LEU A 9 -1.68 -2.77 4.72
CA LEU A 9 -3.06 -3.17 4.99
C LEU A 9 -3.94 -3.23 3.73
N VAL A 10 -3.73 -2.36 2.74
CA VAL A 10 -4.55 -2.39 1.51
C VAL A 10 -4.28 -3.68 0.74
N GLN A 11 -3.02 -4.09 0.61
CA GLN A 11 -2.67 -5.37 0.01
C GLN A 11 -3.17 -6.55 0.86
N ALA A 12 -3.04 -6.47 2.19
CA ALA A 12 -3.54 -7.52 3.08
C ALA A 12 -5.05 -7.75 2.89
N ALA A 13 -5.84 -6.69 2.77
CA ALA A 13 -7.28 -6.77 2.51
C ALA A 13 -7.57 -7.43 1.14
N VAL A 14 -6.83 -7.05 0.09
CA VAL A 14 -6.99 -7.66 -1.24
C VAL A 14 -6.70 -9.16 -1.18
N LEU A 15 -5.59 -9.57 -0.55
CA LEU A 15 -5.23 -10.98 -0.40
C LEU A 15 -6.31 -11.75 0.38
N GLY A 16 -6.76 -11.22 1.52
CA GLY A 16 -7.80 -11.82 2.36
C GLY A 16 -9.16 -11.95 1.67
N LEU A 17 -9.47 -11.10 0.69
CA LEU A 17 -10.73 -11.19 -0.07
C LEU A 17 -10.62 -12.08 -1.31
N THR A 18 -9.47 -12.11 -1.98
CA THR A 18 -9.39 -12.59 -3.37
C THR A 18 -8.44 -13.76 -3.60
N THR A 19 -7.55 -14.08 -2.65
CA THR A 19 -6.44 -15.01 -2.88
C THR A 19 -6.46 -16.18 -1.91
N ALA A 20 -6.45 -17.41 -2.44
CA ALA A 20 -6.26 -18.61 -1.64
C ALA A 20 -4.80 -18.71 -1.17
N PRO A 21 -4.52 -19.20 0.05
CA PRO A 21 -5.45 -19.72 1.04
C PRO A 21 -6.11 -18.64 1.93
N TYR A 22 -5.68 -17.38 1.82
CA TYR A 22 -6.08 -16.29 2.73
C TYR A 22 -7.58 -15.97 2.72
N ASN A 23 -8.27 -16.21 1.62
CA ASN A 23 -9.72 -16.02 1.50
C ASN A 23 -10.56 -17.26 1.82
N SER A 24 -9.92 -18.35 2.26
CA SER A 24 -10.58 -19.66 2.44
C SER A 24 -10.82 -20.05 3.90
N THR A 25 -10.18 -19.38 4.86
CA THR A 25 -10.36 -19.60 6.30
C THR A 25 -10.51 -18.26 7.03
N ALA A 26 -10.88 -18.31 8.31
CA ALA A 26 -10.92 -17.13 9.17
C ALA A 26 -9.56 -16.85 9.87
N ASP A 27 -8.51 -17.57 9.47
CA ASP A 27 -7.17 -17.47 10.05
C ASP A 27 -6.46 -16.25 9.43
N LEU A 28 -6.72 -15.08 10.00
CA LEU A 28 -6.23 -13.80 9.48
C LEU A 28 -4.75 -13.56 9.82
N GLU A 29 -4.16 -14.26 10.79
CA GLU A 29 -2.81 -13.97 11.29
C GLU A 29 -1.70 -14.27 10.27
N PHE A 30 -2.00 -15.09 9.25
CA PHE A 30 -1.05 -15.47 8.22
C PHE A 30 -1.14 -14.61 6.95
N ILE A 31 -2.03 -13.62 6.91
CA ILE A 31 -2.14 -12.72 5.77
C ILE A 31 -0.90 -11.81 5.73
N PRO A 32 -0.14 -11.79 4.61
CA PRO A 32 1.03 -10.93 4.46
C PRO A 32 0.67 -9.44 4.57
N ASN A 33 1.64 -8.62 5.00
CA ASN A 33 1.54 -7.15 5.08
C ASN A 33 0.61 -6.60 6.17
N MET A 34 0.23 -7.40 7.16
CA MET A 34 -0.51 -6.97 8.35
C MET A 34 0.36 -6.26 9.41
N ASP A 35 1.68 -6.30 9.26
CA ASP A 35 2.69 -5.87 10.22
C ASP A 35 3.10 -4.39 10.08
N GLY A 36 2.15 -3.50 9.77
CA GLY A 36 2.42 -2.08 9.50
C GLY A 36 1.30 -1.13 9.91
N PHE A 37 0.92 -0.23 9.00
CA PHE A 37 -0.18 0.71 9.20
C PHE A 37 -1.50 -0.03 9.53
N PRO A 38 -2.32 0.41 10.50
CA PRO A 38 -2.24 1.68 11.25
C PRO A 38 -1.48 1.62 12.58
N ASN A 39 -1.20 0.42 13.10
CA ASN A 39 -0.61 0.24 14.45
C ASN A 39 0.93 0.40 14.45
N GLY A 40 1.54 0.60 13.29
CA GLY A 40 2.97 0.85 13.10
C GLY A 40 3.25 1.37 11.69
N ARG A 41 4.53 1.34 11.29
CA ARG A 41 4.95 1.55 9.91
C ARG A 41 6.14 0.64 9.62
N ARG A 42 6.10 -0.12 8.53
CA ARG A 42 7.31 -0.75 8.00
C ARG A 42 8.12 0.33 7.29
N LEU A 43 9.44 0.17 7.22
CA LEU A 43 10.31 1.18 6.61
C LEU A 43 10.09 1.27 5.08
N GLU A 44 9.48 0.23 4.52
CA GLU A 44 9.14 0.07 3.11
C GLU A 44 7.68 0.45 2.80
N ASP A 45 6.86 0.77 3.80
CA ASP A 45 5.47 1.16 3.59
C ASP A 45 5.36 2.58 3.04
N ASP A 46 4.51 2.77 2.02
CA ASP A 46 4.08 4.10 1.59
C ASP A 46 2.90 4.54 2.47
N VAL A 47 3.21 4.86 3.73
CA VAL A 47 2.21 5.24 4.74
C VAL A 47 1.36 6.41 4.25
N THR A 48 1.98 7.38 3.59
CA THR A 48 1.27 8.54 3.05
C THR A 48 0.25 8.16 1.99
N LEU A 49 0.57 7.24 1.09
CA LEU A 49 -0.38 6.76 0.10
C LEU A 49 -1.51 5.96 0.73
N ILE A 50 -1.20 5.07 1.68
CA ILE A 50 -2.20 4.27 2.40
C ILE A 50 -3.17 5.20 3.15
N GLU A 51 -2.66 6.21 3.85
CA GLU A 51 -3.47 7.20 4.57
C GLU A 51 -4.37 7.98 3.62
N LEU A 52 -3.83 8.47 2.50
CA LEU A 52 -4.60 9.23 1.53
C LEU A 52 -5.69 8.38 0.89
N GLN A 53 -5.40 7.12 0.52
CA GLN A 53 -6.43 6.22 -0.01
C GLN A 53 -7.51 5.90 1.03
N ALA A 54 -7.13 5.69 2.29
CA ALA A 54 -8.06 5.43 3.37
C ALA A 54 -8.98 6.65 3.64
N VAL A 55 -8.40 7.85 3.75
CA VAL A 55 -9.14 9.11 4.01
C VAL A 55 -10.02 9.50 2.82
N SER A 56 -9.56 9.28 1.59
CA SER A 56 -10.35 9.55 0.38
C SER A 56 -11.55 8.60 0.19
N GLY A 57 -11.68 7.57 1.02
CA GLY A 57 -12.89 6.75 1.10
C GLY A 57 -12.75 5.33 0.54
N VAL A 58 -11.55 4.86 0.20
CA VAL A 58 -11.35 3.46 -0.27
C VAL A 58 -11.85 2.45 0.78
N VAL A 59 -11.64 2.73 2.06
CA VAL A 59 -12.10 1.85 3.15
C VAL A 59 -13.63 1.86 3.27
N LEU A 60 -14.28 3.01 3.07
CA LEU A 60 -15.74 3.12 3.08
C LEU A 60 -16.34 2.38 1.89
N ALA A 61 -15.78 2.56 0.70
CA ALA A 61 -16.19 1.84 -0.50
C ALA A 61 -16.07 0.32 -0.30
N ALA A 62 -15.01 -0.16 0.35
CA ALA A 62 -14.84 -1.58 0.64
C ALA A 62 -15.93 -2.19 1.55
N VAL A 63 -16.58 -1.39 2.41
CA VAL A 63 -17.70 -1.83 3.28
C VAL A 63 -19.08 -1.52 2.70
N GLY A 64 -19.16 -1.14 1.42
CA GLY A 64 -20.41 -0.87 0.71
C GLY A 64 -20.96 0.55 0.87
N LEU A 65 -20.17 1.47 1.41
CA LEU A 65 -20.43 2.90 1.39
C LEU A 65 -19.69 3.52 0.21
N TRP A 66 -20.32 3.45 -0.96
CA TRP A 66 -19.73 3.83 -2.24
C TRP A 66 -19.48 5.34 -2.36
N TYR A 67 -18.65 5.69 -3.34
CA TYR A 67 -18.41 7.08 -3.74
C TYR A 67 -19.71 7.70 -4.25
N ASP A 68 -19.81 9.04 -4.19
CA ASP A 68 -21.03 9.76 -4.57
C ASP A 68 -21.28 9.79 -6.08
N ASP A 69 -20.28 9.46 -6.89
CA ASP A 69 -20.40 9.20 -8.33
C ASP A 69 -20.97 7.81 -8.67
N TYR A 70 -21.18 6.93 -7.68
CA TYR A 70 -21.85 5.64 -7.86
C TYR A 70 -23.38 5.77 -7.69
N THR A 71 -24.13 5.32 -8.70
CA THR A 71 -25.58 5.19 -8.60
C THR A 71 -25.95 3.83 -7.99
N ALA A 72 -26.65 3.85 -6.85
CA ALA A 72 -27.05 2.63 -6.16
C ALA A 72 -27.88 1.69 -7.06
N GLY A 73 -27.39 0.46 -7.23
CA GLY A 73 -27.99 -0.55 -8.11
C GLY A 73 -27.29 -0.71 -9.44
N ASP A 74 -26.31 0.14 -9.76
CA ASP A 74 -25.50 -0.04 -10.96
C ASP A 74 -24.64 -1.32 -10.87
N PRO A 75 -24.37 -1.98 -12.01
CA PRO A 75 -23.67 -3.28 -12.02
C PRO A 75 -22.23 -3.24 -11.53
N ASN A 76 -21.59 -2.07 -11.60
CA ASN A 76 -20.18 -1.89 -11.27
C ASN A 76 -19.98 -0.75 -10.26
N PRO A 77 -19.56 -1.05 -9.02
CA PRO A 77 -19.24 -0.04 -8.03
C PRO A 77 -17.86 0.61 -8.22
N VAL A 78 -17.06 0.15 -9.20
CA VAL A 78 -15.76 0.73 -9.53
C VAL A 78 -15.93 1.92 -10.47
N THR A 79 -16.14 3.08 -9.87
CA THR A 79 -16.37 4.36 -10.54
C THR A 79 -15.06 5.09 -10.88
N THR A 80 -15.15 6.22 -11.60
CA THR A 80 -13.99 7.02 -11.96
C THR A 80 -13.31 7.61 -10.73
N ASP A 81 -14.08 8.11 -9.76
CA ASP A 81 -13.48 8.71 -8.56
C ASP A 81 -12.74 7.66 -7.71
N LEU A 82 -13.29 6.45 -7.59
CA LEU A 82 -12.59 5.34 -6.94
C LEU A 82 -11.30 4.96 -7.69
N LEU A 83 -11.34 4.91 -9.02
CA LEU A 83 -10.17 4.60 -9.84
C LEU A 83 -9.08 5.67 -9.72
N ASP A 84 -9.45 6.95 -9.65
CA ASP A 84 -8.53 8.06 -9.48
C ASP A 84 -7.80 7.98 -8.14
N VAL A 85 -8.50 7.62 -7.06
CA VAL A 85 -7.88 7.41 -5.74
C VAL A 85 -6.98 6.17 -5.70
N LEU A 86 -7.42 5.06 -6.30
CA LEU A 86 -6.62 3.82 -6.35
C LEU A 86 -5.37 3.96 -7.22
N SER A 87 -5.44 4.76 -8.29
CA SER A 87 -4.33 5.01 -9.21
C SER A 87 -3.42 6.17 -8.77
N TYR A 88 -3.88 7.02 -7.85
CA TYR A 88 -3.10 8.10 -7.27
C TYR A 88 -1.78 7.58 -6.69
N ARG A 89 -0.72 8.37 -6.87
CA ARG A 89 0.61 8.15 -6.30
C ARG A 89 1.15 9.46 -5.76
N THR A 90 1.89 9.39 -4.65
CA THR A 90 2.50 10.55 -3.98
C THR A 90 3.72 11.10 -4.72
N GLY A 91 4.24 10.34 -5.68
CA GLY A 91 5.52 10.61 -6.36
C GLY A 91 6.74 10.04 -5.62
N VAL A 92 6.58 9.60 -4.36
CA VAL A 92 7.63 8.97 -3.55
C VAL A 92 7.21 7.55 -3.22
N ASN A 93 7.48 6.63 -4.15
CA ASN A 93 6.94 5.25 -4.10
C ASN A 93 7.97 4.19 -3.66
N ARG A 94 9.19 4.61 -3.32
CA ARG A 94 10.28 3.73 -2.88
C ARG A 94 11.31 4.53 -2.09
N ASN A 95 12.10 3.83 -1.29
CA ASN A 95 13.27 4.41 -0.65
C ASN A 95 14.36 4.75 -1.67
N ASP A 96 15.05 5.87 -1.46
CA ASP A 96 16.09 6.36 -2.38
C ASP A 96 17.38 5.51 -2.34
N ARG A 97 17.56 4.75 -1.26
CA ARG A 97 18.67 3.83 -1.02
C ARG A 97 18.13 2.55 -0.39
N GLU A 98 18.79 1.44 -0.70
CA GLU A 98 18.49 0.15 -0.11
C GLU A 98 18.79 0.13 1.39
N PHE A 99 17.99 -0.63 2.13
CA PHE A 99 18.23 -0.91 3.53
C PHE A 99 19.35 -1.91 3.73
N ARG A 100 19.94 -1.88 4.92
CA ARG A 100 21.06 -2.77 5.27
C ARG A 100 20.49 -4.08 5.82
N ASP A 101 21.09 -5.21 5.45
CA ASP A 101 20.70 -6.53 5.98
C ASP A 101 21.16 -6.78 7.43
N SER A 102 21.83 -5.80 8.05
CA SER A 102 22.30 -5.86 9.44
C SER A 102 22.03 -4.56 10.17
N PHE A 103 21.98 -4.66 11.50
CA PHE A 103 21.72 -3.52 12.39
C PHE A 103 22.59 -2.31 12.02
N PRO A 104 22.00 -1.11 11.83
CA PRO A 104 20.65 -0.69 12.25
C PRO A 104 19.50 -0.85 11.23
N TYR A 105 19.66 -1.64 10.15
CA TYR A 105 18.61 -1.88 9.13
C TYR A 105 18.08 -0.65 8.37
N VAL A 106 18.73 0.51 8.52
CA VAL A 106 18.42 1.73 7.76
C VAL A 106 19.49 2.01 6.70
N ALA A 107 19.11 2.71 5.64
CA ALA A 107 20.04 3.15 4.61
C ALA A 107 21.15 4.03 5.20
N ALA A 108 22.38 3.88 4.69
CA ALA A 108 23.47 4.76 5.09
C ALA A 108 23.21 6.20 4.61
N PRO A 109 23.62 7.23 5.37
CA PRO A 109 23.49 8.61 4.92
C PRO A 109 24.24 8.80 3.60
N TRP A 110 23.70 9.66 2.74
CA TRP A 110 24.34 10.08 1.51
C TRP A 110 25.71 10.67 1.82
N ARG A 111 26.74 10.17 1.14
CA ARG A 111 28.06 10.80 1.20
C ARG A 111 27.92 12.13 0.45
N GLY A 112 28.23 13.25 1.08
CA GLY A 112 28.16 14.58 0.45
C GLY A 112 29.12 14.79 -0.73
N THR A 113 29.79 13.74 -1.19
CA THR A 113 30.70 13.67 -2.33
C THR A 113 30.18 12.74 -3.44
N ASP A 114 28.98 12.16 -3.30
CA ASP A 114 28.34 11.39 -4.36
C ASP A 114 28.00 12.34 -5.52
N VAL A 115 28.93 12.46 -6.46
CA VAL A 115 28.65 13.08 -7.76
C VAL A 115 27.97 11.99 -8.59
N THR A 116 26.70 12.21 -8.95
CA THR A 116 26.08 11.42 -10.01
C THR A 116 26.96 11.56 -11.25
N MET A 117 27.66 10.49 -11.63
CA MET A 117 28.12 10.38 -13.01
C MET A 117 26.84 10.31 -13.84
N ALA A 118 26.44 11.45 -14.39
CA ALA A 118 25.39 11.50 -15.38
C ALA A 118 25.76 10.56 -16.52
N ASP A 119 24.77 9.81 -17.02
CA ASP A 119 24.77 9.03 -18.25
C ASP A 119 25.86 9.45 -19.26
N GLN A 120 26.73 8.51 -19.61
CA GLN A 120 27.39 8.41 -20.91
C GLN A 120 26.83 7.19 -21.61
#